data_AF-A0A956FTP3-F1
#
_entry.id   AF-A0A956FTP3-F1
#
_cell.length_a   1.000
_cell.length_b   1.000
_cell.length_c   1.000
_cell.angle_alpha   90.00
_cell.angle_beta   90.00
_cell.angle_gamma   90.00
#
_symmetry.space_group_name_H-M   'P 1'
#
loop_
_entity.id
_entity.type
_entity.pdbx_description
1 polymer ?
#
loop_
_entity_poly.entity_id
_entity_poly.type
_entity_poly.pdbx_seq_one_letter_code
_entity_poly.pdbx_strand_id
1 'polypeptide(L)'
;MVAALVVAPGCWLFKKSEPAQPENAGAAQPEKKTDKFAEEAAQLKADGYPVEASTEFTKRLRQYPGSKGTRESNPDDWALVDGVLEGALAANPEPDDQYTLHASWALVYGRNKIPEAQRELLAAMAIKPSAYIFDIFKERPEAYGEIYAEVCAGVRPGLEEHFLLEEQLEFYEQCDEWVEGDYSKLWPNAKKDYAAIPKLKKRIAAYEAEQKAFAQEIAAYFPGGGKCIDSACGILGWRSFWDEEVESKCVSDDCFSVGWESATPKGPVSTRCIDSDCLGEGWKSTGKGGTWVGKCNDEDCGFSGWTVKKGSKAYVVTTPDEGRTYMVKAPNNKNYECKPRAQSGKGILAGMDCVDVE
;
A
#
# COMPACT_ATOMS: atom_id res chain seq x y z
N MET A 1 -18.03 1.64 -44.88
CA MET A 1 -16.68 1.40 -44.36
C MET A 1 -16.27 2.63 -43.57
N VAL A 2 -16.52 2.61 -42.27
CA VAL A 2 -16.12 3.66 -41.32
C VAL A 2 -15.08 2.99 -40.41
N ALA A 3 -13.84 3.45 -40.49
CA ALA A 3 -12.78 2.99 -39.61
C ALA A 3 -12.98 3.62 -38.23
N ALA A 4 -13.32 2.81 -37.23
CA ALA A 4 -13.33 3.22 -35.84
C ALA A 4 -11.89 3.16 -35.31
N LEU A 5 -11.34 4.31 -34.92
CA LEU A 5 -10.08 4.40 -34.19
C LEU A 5 -10.36 3.99 -32.75
N VAL A 6 -10.00 2.76 -32.38
CA VAL A 6 -9.98 2.32 -30.98
C VAL A 6 -8.73 2.94 -30.33
N VAL A 7 -8.93 3.97 -29.51
CA VAL A 7 -7.88 4.55 -28.68
C VAL A 7 -7.78 3.71 -27.42
N ALA A 8 -6.71 2.93 -27.29
CA ALA A 8 -6.39 2.25 -26.04
C ALA A 8 -6.17 3.28 -24.92
N PRO A 9 -6.91 3.20 -23.79
CA PRO A 9 -6.66 4.07 -22.64
C PRO A 9 -5.34 3.64 -21.97
N GLY A 10 -4.33 4.52 -21.94
CA GLY A 10 -3.19 4.35 -21.01
C GLY A 10 -1.77 4.64 -21.49
N CYS A 11 -1.51 4.99 -22.76
CA CYS A 11 -0.15 5.30 -23.21
C CYS A 11 0.21 6.79 -23.07
N TRP A 12 0.61 7.21 -21.87
CA TRP A 12 1.23 8.52 -21.65
C TRP A 12 2.72 8.49 -22.01
N LEU A 13 3.09 9.22 -23.06
CA LEU A 13 4.48 9.52 -23.44
C LEU A 13 5.09 10.53 -22.46
N PHE A 14 5.79 10.05 -21.43
CA PHE A 14 6.64 10.90 -20.61
C PHE A 14 8.01 11.12 -21.29
N LYS A 15 8.25 12.35 -21.72
CA LYS A 15 9.59 12.83 -22.10
C LYS A 15 10.42 12.97 -20.81
N LYS A 16 11.48 12.17 -20.69
CA LYS A 16 12.41 12.19 -19.57
C LYS A 16 13.25 13.49 -19.64
N SER A 17 13.00 14.45 -18.76
CA SER A 17 13.93 15.57 -18.55
C SER A 17 15.05 15.13 -17.61
N GLU A 18 16.29 15.35 -18.00
CA GLU A 18 17.46 15.13 -17.14
C GLU A 18 17.45 16.15 -15.98
N PRO A 19 17.63 15.73 -14.72
CA PRO A 19 17.79 16.67 -13.62
C PRO A 19 19.16 17.34 -13.73
N ALA A 20 19.16 18.68 -13.73
CA ALA A 20 20.39 19.47 -13.60
C ALA A 20 21.11 19.10 -12.31
N GLN A 21 22.42 18.83 -12.41
CA GLN A 21 23.27 18.62 -11.24
C GLN A 21 23.42 19.92 -10.44
N PRO A 22 23.24 19.91 -9.10
CA PRO A 22 23.52 21.08 -8.30
C PRO A 22 25.04 21.27 -8.17
N GLU A 23 25.55 22.37 -8.71
CA GLU A 23 26.92 22.82 -8.48
C GLU A 23 27.11 23.24 -7.01
N ASN A 24 28.10 22.63 -6.37
CA ASN A 24 28.81 23.02 -5.15
C ASN A 24 28.12 24.02 -4.20
N ALA A 25 27.34 23.51 -3.25
CA ALA A 25 26.90 24.25 -2.08
C ALA A 25 28.08 24.50 -1.13
N GLY A 26 28.59 25.74 -1.12
CA GLY A 26 29.50 26.23 -0.09
C GLY A 26 28.89 26.09 1.30
N ALA A 27 29.73 25.79 2.31
CA ALA A 27 29.33 25.63 3.69
C ALA A 27 28.64 26.90 4.23
N ALA A 28 27.30 26.89 4.24
CA ALA A 28 26.50 27.96 4.80
C ALA A 28 26.72 28.06 6.31
N GLN A 29 27.01 29.27 6.81
CA GLN A 29 27.17 29.53 8.23
C GLN A 29 25.92 29.13 9.03
N PRO A 30 26.08 28.53 10.22
CA PRO A 30 24.98 27.97 11.02
C PRO A 30 24.03 29.00 11.65
N GLU A 31 24.31 30.31 11.58
CA GLU A 31 23.59 31.34 12.34
C GLU A 31 22.29 31.89 11.69
N LYS A 32 21.82 31.36 10.54
CA LYS A 32 20.58 31.84 9.88
C LYS A 32 19.41 30.83 9.82
N LYS A 33 19.51 29.67 10.47
CA LYS A 33 18.50 28.59 10.31
C LYS A 33 17.44 28.55 11.41
N THR A 34 17.72 29.03 12.61
CA THR A 34 16.74 29.18 13.71
C THR A 34 15.65 30.19 13.34
N ASP A 35 16.04 31.28 12.68
CA ASP A 35 15.11 32.32 12.20
C ASP A 35 14.07 31.75 11.25
N LYS A 36 14.47 30.80 10.39
CA LYS A 36 13.55 30.16 9.44
C LYS A 36 12.46 29.33 10.13
N PHE A 37 12.80 28.58 11.18
CA PHE A 37 11.77 27.82 11.91
C PHE A 37 10.85 28.73 12.71
N ALA A 38 11.37 29.82 13.26
CA ALA A 38 10.56 30.84 13.92
C ALA A 38 9.60 31.51 12.95
N GLU A 39 10.05 31.84 11.72
CA GLU A 39 9.21 32.38 10.65
C GLU A 39 8.13 31.38 10.22
N GLU A 40 8.49 30.11 9.99
CA GLU A 40 7.52 29.07 9.64
C GLU A 40 6.49 28.83 10.76
N ALA A 41 6.92 28.81 12.03
CA ALA A 41 6.03 28.69 13.17
C ALA A 41 5.08 29.89 13.30
N ALA A 42 5.59 31.10 13.08
CA ALA A 42 4.77 32.32 13.06
C ALA A 42 3.76 32.29 11.90
N GLN A 43 4.16 31.77 10.73
CA GLN A 43 3.27 31.60 9.59
C GLN A 43 2.18 30.56 9.88
N LEU A 44 2.53 29.39 10.44
CA LEU A 44 1.55 28.39 10.86
C LEU A 44 0.51 28.99 11.82
N LYS A 45 0.97 29.79 12.79
CA LYS A 45 0.07 30.50 13.71
C LYS A 45 -0.84 31.48 12.99
N ALA A 46 -0.33 32.25 12.04
CA ALA A 46 -1.11 33.20 11.25
C ALA A 46 -2.17 32.49 10.39
N ASP A 47 -1.86 31.29 9.91
CA ASP A 47 -2.74 30.47 9.07
C ASP A 47 -3.72 29.60 9.88
N GLY A 48 -3.69 29.69 11.22
CA GLY A 48 -4.57 28.90 12.10
C GLY A 48 -4.17 27.43 12.25
N TYR A 49 -2.88 27.12 12.04
CA TYR A 49 -2.28 25.79 12.19
C TYR A 49 -2.98 24.66 11.41
N PRO A 50 -3.11 24.73 10.08
CA PRO A 50 -3.66 23.62 9.31
C PRO A 50 -2.84 22.34 9.52
N VAL A 51 -3.51 21.21 9.66
CA VAL A 51 -2.90 19.92 10.04
C VAL A 51 -1.81 19.49 9.08
N GLU A 52 -2.04 19.65 7.77
CA GLU A 52 -1.06 19.28 6.75
C GLU A 52 0.20 20.13 6.84
N ALA A 53 0.06 21.44 7.04
CA ALA A 53 1.19 22.34 7.15
C ALA A 53 1.98 22.09 8.45
N SER A 54 1.28 21.83 9.55
CA SER A 54 1.87 21.48 10.84
C SER A 54 2.63 20.14 10.72
N THR A 55 2.02 19.13 10.09
CA THR A 55 2.66 17.84 9.83
C THR A 55 3.90 18.01 8.94
N GLU A 56 3.83 18.82 7.90
CA GLU A 56 4.97 19.07 7.02
C GLU A 56 6.11 19.82 7.74
N PHE A 57 5.77 20.74 8.65
CA PHE A 57 6.74 21.39 9.53
C PHE A 57 7.52 20.37 10.38
N THR A 58 6.86 19.33 10.92
CA THR A 58 7.61 18.28 11.65
C THR A 58 8.52 17.43 10.79
N LYS A 59 8.14 17.11 9.56
CA LYS A 59 9.03 16.41 8.63
C LYS A 59 10.31 17.22 8.41
N ARG A 60 10.19 18.54 8.25
CA ARG A 60 11.34 19.44 8.13
C ARG A 60 12.17 19.50 9.41
N LEU A 61 11.54 19.55 10.59
CA LEU A 61 12.25 19.48 11.88
C LEU A 61 13.06 18.18 12.01
N ARG A 62 12.50 17.02 11.63
CA ARG A 62 13.18 15.71 11.67
C ARG A 62 14.41 15.64 10.76
N GLN A 63 14.41 16.37 9.66
CA GLN A 63 15.53 16.46 8.73
C GLN A 63 16.63 17.40 9.22
N TYR A 64 16.35 18.25 10.22
CA TYR A 64 17.31 19.22 10.71
C TYR A 64 18.52 18.53 11.37
N PRO A 65 19.76 18.82 10.97
CA PRO A 65 20.95 18.15 11.52
C PRO A 65 21.11 18.32 13.04
N GLY A 66 20.64 19.43 13.61
CA GLY A 66 20.64 19.66 15.06
C GLY A 66 19.77 18.66 15.83
N SER A 67 18.83 17.99 15.16
CA SER A 67 18.03 16.92 15.75
C SER A 67 18.77 15.58 15.87
N LYS A 68 19.98 15.43 15.28
CA LYS A 68 20.73 14.16 15.24
C LYS A 68 21.59 13.89 16.49
N GLY A 69 21.25 14.46 17.64
CA GLY A 69 21.74 14.00 18.94
C GLY A 69 23.19 14.37 19.33
N THR A 70 23.80 15.37 18.69
CA THR A 70 25.16 15.84 19.09
C THR A 70 25.20 17.24 19.67
N ARG A 71 24.05 17.91 19.81
CA ARG A 71 23.96 19.25 20.38
C ARG A 71 22.84 19.26 21.40
N GLU A 72 23.16 19.61 22.64
CA GLU A 72 22.18 20.16 23.57
C GLU A 72 21.42 21.24 22.81
N SER A 73 20.19 20.94 22.46
CA SER A 73 19.37 21.83 21.66
C SER A 73 19.05 23.04 22.53
N ASN A 74 19.07 24.23 21.93
CA ASN A 74 18.75 25.45 22.65
C ASN A 74 17.35 25.30 23.28
N PRO A 75 17.17 25.51 24.61
CA PRO A 75 15.86 25.48 25.24
C PRO A 75 14.81 26.34 24.52
N ASP A 76 15.24 27.45 23.90
CA ASP A 76 14.34 28.33 23.14
C ASP A 76 13.79 27.67 21.87
N ASP A 77 14.60 26.84 21.19
CA ASP A 77 14.15 26.11 19.99
C ASP A 77 13.04 25.11 20.36
N TRP A 78 13.17 24.48 21.52
CA TRP A 78 12.14 23.56 22.02
C TRP A 78 10.89 24.27 22.50
N ALA A 79 11.01 25.42 23.15
CA ALA A 79 9.85 26.23 23.52
C ALA A 79 9.03 26.64 22.29
N LEU A 80 9.71 26.94 21.17
CA LEU A 80 9.05 27.20 19.89
C LEU A 80 8.32 25.96 19.37
N VAL A 81 8.97 24.79 19.35
CA VAL A 81 8.36 23.53 18.89
C VAL A 81 7.16 23.14 19.74
N ASP A 82 7.28 23.23 21.07
CA ASP A 82 6.22 22.93 22.02
C ASP A 82 5.03 23.89 21.80
N GLY A 83 5.28 25.18 21.61
CA GLY A 83 4.24 26.16 21.32
C GLY A 83 3.51 25.95 19.98
N VAL A 84 4.21 25.43 18.96
CA VAL A 84 3.57 25.04 17.69
C VAL A 84 2.66 23.83 17.89
N LEU A 85 3.08 22.83 18.68
CA LEU A 85 2.22 21.67 18.99
C LEU A 85 0.94 22.11 19.69
N GLU A 86 1.07 22.88 20.78
CA GLU A 86 -0.07 23.33 21.58
C GLU A 86 -1.04 24.16 20.73
N GLY A 87 -0.52 25.05 19.90
CA GLY A 87 -1.31 25.84 18.95
C GLY A 87 -2.05 24.97 17.92
N ALA A 88 -1.37 23.98 17.35
CA ALA A 88 -1.96 23.06 16.38
C ALA A 88 -3.03 22.16 17.00
N LEU A 89 -2.80 21.59 18.20
CA LEU A 89 -3.80 20.77 18.90
C LEU A 89 -5.04 21.60 19.29
N ALA A 90 -4.85 22.84 19.73
CA ALA A 90 -5.97 23.72 20.07
C ALA A 90 -6.80 24.13 18.84
N ALA A 91 -6.15 24.29 17.67
CA ALA A 91 -6.81 24.68 16.44
C ALA A 91 -7.54 23.54 15.73
N ASN A 92 -7.13 22.29 15.96
CA ASN A 92 -7.67 21.11 15.27
C ASN A 92 -8.25 20.11 16.30
N PRO A 93 -9.51 20.32 16.74
CA PRO A 93 -10.13 19.52 17.78
C PRO A 93 -10.60 18.13 17.30
N GLU A 94 -10.62 17.88 15.99
CA GLU A 94 -11.08 16.61 15.44
C GLU A 94 -10.13 15.46 15.82
N PRO A 95 -10.64 14.29 16.23
CA PRO A 95 -9.80 13.18 16.69
C PRO A 95 -8.72 12.72 15.70
N ASP A 96 -9.04 12.61 14.42
CA ASP A 96 -8.06 12.16 13.40
C ASP A 96 -6.92 13.17 13.22
N ASP A 97 -7.21 14.47 13.38
CA ASP A 97 -6.22 15.54 13.30
C ASP A 97 -5.31 15.52 14.52
N GLN A 98 -5.89 15.40 15.73
CA GLN A 98 -5.12 15.27 16.97
C GLN A 98 -4.23 14.02 16.96
N TYR A 99 -4.74 12.89 16.48
CA TYR A 99 -3.95 11.68 16.29
C TYR A 99 -2.73 11.94 15.41
N THR A 100 -2.93 12.58 14.26
CA THR A 100 -1.87 12.88 13.29
C THR A 100 -0.81 13.80 13.88
N LEU A 101 -1.23 14.82 14.63
CA LEU A 101 -0.34 15.75 15.33
C LEU A 101 0.46 15.05 16.43
N HIS A 102 -0.19 14.32 17.34
CA HIS A 102 0.53 13.59 18.40
C HIS A 102 1.54 12.57 17.84
N ALA A 103 1.14 11.78 16.84
CA ALA A 103 2.01 10.80 16.18
C ALA A 103 3.22 11.46 15.51
N SER A 104 3.02 12.57 14.80
CA SER A 104 4.09 13.28 14.10
C SER A 104 5.08 13.94 15.08
N TRP A 105 4.62 14.38 16.26
CA TRP A 105 5.46 15.03 17.25
C TRP A 105 6.22 14.03 18.11
N ALA A 106 5.64 12.84 18.37
CA ALA A 106 6.39 11.73 18.96
C ALA A 106 7.68 11.43 18.18
N LEU A 107 7.63 11.47 16.84
CA LEU A 107 8.81 11.30 15.96
C LEU A 107 9.83 12.45 16.07
N VAL A 108 9.37 13.68 16.31
CA VAL A 108 10.26 14.84 16.51
C VAL A 108 10.98 14.73 17.86
N TYR A 109 10.24 14.42 18.92
CA TYR A 109 10.75 14.34 20.27
C TYR A 109 11.64 13.11 20.52
N GLY A 110 11.38 11.98 19.83
CA GLY A 110 12.06 10.69 20.07
C GLY A 110 13.58 10.70 19.99
N ARG A 111 14.21 11.78 19.49
CA ARG A 111 15.67 11.92 19.46
C ARG A 111 16.28 12.66 20.66
N ASN A 112 15.54 13.56 21.29
CA ASN A 112 16.12 14.53 22.24
C ASN A 112 15.24 14.77 23.49
N LYS A 113 13.96 14.37 23.44
CA LYS A 113 12.95 14.59 24.47
C LYS A 113 12.14 13.29 24.66
N ILE A 114 12.82 12.24 25.11
CA ILE A 114 12.24 10.90 25.24
C ILE A 114 10.93 10.89 26.03
N PRO A 115 10.84 11.49 27.25
CA PRO A 115 9.60 11.49 28.02
C PRO A 115 8.43 12.17 27.30
N GLU A 116 8.68 13.28 26.60
CA GLU A 116 7.67 13.97 25.80
C GLU A 116 7.27 13.12 24.59
N ALA A 117 8.23 12.49 23.91
CA ALA A 117 7.96 11.59 22.80
C ALA A 117 7.02 10.45 23.21
N GLN A 118 7.29 9.86 24.37
CA GLN A 118 6.46 8.82 24.96
C GLN A 118 5.05 9.32 25.30
N ARG A 119 4.94 10.50 25.92
CA ARG A 119 3.66 11.13 26.23
C ARG A 119 2.82 11.40 24.97
N GLU A 120 3.43 11.97 23.94
CA GLU A 120 2.72 12.24 22.68
C GLU A 120 2.28 10.93 22.01
N LEU A 121 3.10 9.89 22.04
CA LEU A 121 2.74 8.58 21.48
C LEU A 121 1.56 7.94 22.22
N LEU A 122 1.56 8.01 23.56
CA LEU A 122 0.44 7.54 24.37
C LEU A 122 -0.83 8.37 24.14
N ALA A 123 -0.71 9.67 23.89
CA ALA A 123 -1.83 10.53 23.52
C ALA A 123 -2.42 10.15 22.16
N ALA A 124 -1.59 9.90 21.14
CA ALA A 124 -2.03 9.37 19.85
C ALA A 124 -2.75 8.02 20.01
N MET A 125 -2.17 7.10 20.79
CA MET A 125 -2.75 5.79 21.10
C MET A 125 -4.11 5.89 21.78
N ALA A 126 -4.29 6.83 22.70
CA ALA A 126 -5.55 7.03 23.41
C ALA A 126 -6.68 7.52 22.50
N ILE A 127 -6.33 8.20 21.40
CA ILE A 127 -7.29 8.66 20.40
C ILE A 127 -7.62 7.54 19.42
N LYS A 128 -6.59 6.91 18.83
CA LYS A 128 -6.75 5.91 17.78
C LYS A 128 -5.63 4.87 17.84
N PRO A 129 -5.89 3.70 18.43
CA PRO A 129 -4.95 2.58 18.36
C PRO A 129 -4.73 2.14 16.91
N SER A 130 -3.48 2.15 16.42
CA SER A 130 -3.17 1.88 15.00
C SER A 130 -1.82 1.19 14.81
N ALA A 131 -1.72 0.35 13.77
CA ALA A 131 -0.46 -0.24 13.30
C ALA A 131 0.61 0.80 12.97
N TYR A 132 0.21 1.97 12.47
CA TYR A 132 1.14 3.03 12.08
C TYR A 132 2.03 3.50 13.24
N ILE A 133 1.56 3.37 14.48
CA ILE A 133 2.35 3.71 15.66
C ILE A 133 3.58 2.80 15.78
N PHE A 134 3.54 1.53 15.35
CA PHE A 134 4.73 0.66 15.33
C PHE A 134 5.82 1.16 14.39
N ASP A 135 5.47 1.81 13.29
CA ASP A 135 6.47 2.38 12.38
C ASP A 135 7.25 3.53 13.04
N ILE A 136 6.61 4.28 13.96
CA ILE A 136 7.27 5.29 14.79
C ILE A 136 8.32 4.63 15.70
N PHE A 137 7.97 3.51 16.32
CA PHE A 137 8.89 2.75 17.17
C PHE A 137 10.06 2.16 16.39
N LYS A 138 9.83 1.61 15.20
CA LYS A 138 10.89 1.03 14.35
C LYS A 138 12.00 2.04 14.04
N GLU A 139 11.68 3.33 13.98
CA GLU A 139 12.70 4.36 13.76
C GLU A 139 13.65 4.55 14.96
N ARG A 140 13.16 4.30 16.20
CA ARG A 140 13.85 4.62 17.46
C ARG A 140 13.41 3.71 18.61
N PRO A 141 13.68 2.40 18.57
CA PRO A 141 13.27 1.50 19.64
C PRO A 141 13.82 1.94 21.01
N GLU A 142 15.05 2.45 21.05
CA GLU A 142 15.71 2.93 22.28
C GLU A 142 14.94 4.04 23.01
N ALA A 143 14.17 4.86 22.30
CA ALA A 143 13.47 6.01 22.86
C ALA A 143 12.20 5.62 23.61
N TYR A 144 11.61 4.47 23.29
CA TYR A 144 10.27 4.13 23.76
C TYR A 144 10.21 2.84 24.58
N GLY A 145 11.39 2.34 24.99
CA GLY A 145 11.57 1.16 25.84
C GLY A 145 10.61 1.09 27.03
N GLU A 146 10.39 2.22 27.69
CA GLU A 146 9.62 2.31 28.93
C GLU A 146 8.10 2.27 28.72
N ILE A 147 7.60 2.48 27.51
CA ILE A 147 6.15 2.52 27.21
C ILE A 147 5.67 1.39 26.29
N TYR A 148 6.54 0.44 25.95
CA TYR A 148 6.18 -0.66 25.04
C TYR A 148 5.00 -1.48 25.55
N ALA A 149 5.01 -1.80 26.84
CA ALA A 149 3.95 -2.52 27.50
C ALA A 149 2.59 -1.82 27.34
N GLU A 150 2.56 -0.53 27.63
CA GLU A 150 1.37 0.32 27.56
C GLU A 150 0.86 0.45 26.13
N VAL A 151 1.75 0.65 25.16
CA VAL A 151 1.32 0.76 23.75
C VAL A 151 0.82 -0.57 23.22
N CYS A 152 1.54 -1.66 23.46
CA CYS A 152 1.10 -3.00 23.12
C CYS A 152 -0.27 -3.32 23.75
N ALA A 153 -0.48 -2.97 25.03
CA ALA A 153 -1.76 -3.14 25.70
C ALA A 153 -2.87 -2.23 25.13
N GLY A 154 -2.54 -1.01 24.69
CA GLY A 154 -3.48 -0.07 24.09
C GLY A 154 -3.94 -0.48 22.68
N VAL A 155 -3.06 -1.07 21.87
CA VAL A 155 -3.41 -1.55 20.52
C VAL A 155 -4.24 -2.83 20.58
N ARG A 156 -3.94 -3.73 21.51
CA ARG A 156 -4.49 -5.09 21.54
C ARG A 156 -6.01 -5.19 21.40
N PRO A 157 -6.86 -4.36 22.06
CA PRO A 157 -8.32 -4.48 21.96
C PRO A 157 -8.87 -4.28 20.55
N GLY A 158 -8.23 -3.44 19.72
CA GLY A 158 -8.65 -3.17 18.34
C GLY A 158 -8.02 -4.09 17.30
N LEU A 159 -7.16 -5.02 17.73
CA LEU A 159 -6.30 -5.82 16.84
C LEU A 159 -7.11 -6.67 15.84
N GLU A 160 -8.19 -7.31 16.28
CA GLU A 160 -8.99 -8.18 15.40
C GLU A 160 -9.93 -7.41 14.47
N GLU A 161 -10.30 -6.18 14.83
CA GLU A 161 -11.26 -5.36 14.09
C GLU A 161 -10.58 -4.48 13.03
N HIS A 162 -9.37 -4.00 13.31
CA HIS A 162 -8.73 -2.96 12.50
C HIS A 162 -7.49 -3.42 11.72
N PHE A 163 -7.06 -4.68 11.87
CA PHE A 163 -5.80 -5.16 11.31
C PHE A 163 -6.01 -6.42 10.48
N LEU A 164 -5.32 -6.50 9.34
CA LEU A 164 -5.20 -7.70 8.52
C LEU A 164 -4.48 -8.81 9.28
N LEU A 165 -4.66 -10.08 8.87
CA LEU A 165 -4.10 -11.21 9.60
C LEU A 165 -2.58 -11.14 9.74
N GLU A 166 -1.89 -10.66 8.71
CA GLU A 166 -0.45 -10.45 8.65
C GLU A 166 -0.01 -9.35 9.63
N GLU A 167 -0.73 -8.24 9.66
CA GLU A 167 -0.49 -7.12 10.58
C GLU A 167 -0.74 -7.54 12.03
N GLN A 168 -1.73 -8.41 12.28
CA GLN A 168 -1.95 -9.00 13.59
C GLN A 168 -0.73 -9.84 14.04
N LEU A 169 -0.15 -10.61 13.12
CA LEU A 169 1.03 -11.41 13.42
C LEU A 169 2.26 -10.51 13.67
N GLU A 170 2.48 -9.51 12.83
CA GLU A 170 3.57 -8.53 12.99
C GLU A 170 3.46 -7.82 14.34
N PHE A 171 2.25 -7.40 14.75
CA PHE A 171 2.00 -6.84 16.07
C PHE A 171 2.47 -7.78 17.20
N TYR A 172 2.09 -9.05 17.16
CA TYR A 172 2.50 -10.01 18.19
C TYR A 172 4.01 -10.23 18.20
N GLU A 173 4.63 -10.38 17.04
CA GLU A 173 6.07 -10.58 16.92
C GLU A 173 6.85 -9.35 17.43
N GLN A 174 6.37 -8.14 17.12
CA GLN A 174 6.98 -6.90 17.58
C GLN A 174 6.85 -6.71 19.10
N CYS A 175 5.68 -6.97 19.68
CA CYS A 175 5.48 -6.89 21.13
C CYS A 175 6.28 -7.96 21.89
N ASP A 176 6.47 -9.17 21.31
CA ASP A 176 7.30 -10.25 21.89
C ASP A 176 8.77 -9.86 21.95
N GLU A 177 9.28 -9.29 20.85
CA GLU A 177 10.64 -8.76 20.75
C GLU A 177 10.89 -7.71 21.82
N TRP A 178 9.97 -6.76 22.02
CA TRP A 178 10.13 -5.66 22.97
C TRP A 178 10.10 -6.06 24.44
N VAL A 179 9.34 -7.11 24.79
CA VAL A 179 9.32 -7.61 26.17
C VAL A 179 10.28 -8.77 26.40
N GLU A 180 11.09 -9.13 25.40
CA GLU A 180 12.04 -10.24 25.43
C GLU A 180 11.37 -11.56 25.88
N GLY A 181 10.14 -11.79 25.43
CA GLY A 181 9.32 -12.95 25.82
C GLY A 181 8.72 -12.92 27.23
N ASP A 182 8.93 -11.86 28.02
CA ASP A 182 8.26 -11.67 29.31
C ASP A 182 6.83 -11.13 29.13
N TYR A 183 5.91 -12.03 28.77
CA TYR A 183 4.50 -11.72 28.57
C TYR A 183 3.78 -11.18 29.82
N SER A 184 4.40 -11.22 31.00
CA SER A 184 3.82 -10.60 32.21
C SER A 184 3.84 -9.07 32.16
N LYS A 185 4.71 -8.50 31.30
CA LYS A 185 4.81 -7.06 31.04
C LYS A 185 3.77 -6.54 30.03
N LEU A 186 3.06 -7.42 29.34
CA LEU A 186 2.06 -7.02 28.34
C LEU A 186 0.67 -6.87 29.00
N TRP A 187 -0.40 -7.05 28.22
CA TRP A 187 -1.77 -7.01 28.73
C TRP A 187 -2.17 -8.28 29.50
N PRO A 188 -3.24 -8.22 30.31
CA PRO A 188 -3.81 -9.40 30.96
C PRO A 188 -4.16 -10.48 29.94
N ASN A 189 -3.70 -11.70 30.16
CA ASN A 189 -3.85 -12.86 29.26
C ASN A 189 -2.97 -12.88 28.01
N ALA A 190 -1.94 -12.01 27.87
CA ALA A 190 -1.01 -12.07 26.74
C ALA A 190 -0.52 -13.50 26.46
N LYS A 191 -0.10 -14.25 27.49
CA LYS A 191 0.32 -15.66 27.34
C LYS A 191 -0.70 -16.55 26.60
N LYS A 192 -2.00 -16.33 26.79
CA LYS A 192 -3.07 -17.07 26.10
C LYS A 192 -3.15 -16.67 24.62
N ASP A 193 -3.01 -15.38 24.32
CA ASP A 193 -3.02 -14.87 22.94
C ASP A 193 -1.81 -15.37 22.15
N TYR A 194 -0.62 -15.32 22.76
CA TYR A 194 0.60 -15.88 22.18
C TYR A 194 0.51 -17.39 21.92
N ALA A 195 -0.19 -18.14 22.79
CA ALA A 195 -0.48 -19.55 22.55
C ALA A 195 -1.38 -19.80 21.31
N ALA A 196 -2.10 -18.78 20.84
CA ALA A 196 -2.92 -18.83 19.62
C ALA A 196 -2.16 -18.47 18.33
N ILE A 197 -0.92 -17.94 18.41
CA ILE A 197 -0.13 -17.56 17.23
C ILE A 197 0.04 -18.70 16.22
N PRO A 198 0.31 -19.97 16.61
CA PRO A 198 0.37 -21.06 15.63
C PRO A 198 -0.92 -21.24 14.83
N LYS A 199 -2.09 -20.94 15.43
CA LYS A 199 -3.38 -20.95 14.74
C LYS A 199 -3.50 -19.75 13.79
N LEU A 200 -3.05 -18.56 14.19
CA LEU A 200 -2.99 -17.38 13.33
C LEU A 200 -2.07 -17.61 12.11
N LYS A 201 -0.86 -18.12 12.31
CA LYS A 201 0.07 -18.49 11.22
C LYS A 201 -0.56 -19.48 10.23
N LYS A 202 -1.33 -20.45 10.71
CA LYS A 202 -2.09 -21.38 9.85
C LYS A 202 -3.20 -20.68 9.07
N ARG A 203 -3.88 -19.69 9.66
CA ARG A 203 -4.91 -18.89 8.96
C ARG A 203 -4.29 -18.04 7.86
N ILE A 204 -3.17 -17.36 8.15
CA ILE A 204 -2.40 -16.58 7.15
C ILE A 204 -1.97 -17.51 6.01
N ALA A 205 -1.31 -18.62 6.30
CA ALA A 205 -0.86 -19.55 5.26
C ALA A 205 -2.03 -20.13 4.43
N ALA A 206 -3.20 -20.35 5.04
CA ALA A 206 -4.39 -20.79 4.31
C ALA A 206 -4.96 -19.67 3.41
N TYR A 207 -4.97 -18.43 3.91
CA TYR A 207 -5.38 -17.24 3.14
C TYR A 207 -4.44 -16.99 1.96
N GLU A 208 -3.13 -16.99 2.19
CA GLU A 208 -2.10 -16.87 1.13
C GLU A 208 -2.23 -18.00 0.10
N ALA A 209 -2.48 -19.24 0.54
CA ALA A 209 -2.70 -20.36 -0.38
C ALA A 209 -4.00 -20.20 -1.20
N GLU A 210 -5.08 -19.68 -0.61
CA GLU A 210 -6.32 -19.36 -1.32
C GLU A 210 -6.08 -18.25 -2.36
N GLN A 211 -5.42 -17.16 -1.96
CA GLN A 211 -5.06 -16.04 -2.84
C GLN A 211 -4.15 -16.48 -3.98
N LYS A 212 -3.11 -17.27 -3.69
CA LYS A 212 -2.24 -17.85 -4.72
C LYS A 212 -2.99 -18.78 -5.65
N ALA A 213 -3.89 -19.62 -5.14
CA ALA A 213 -4.71 -20.49 -5.98
C ALA A 213 -5.65 -19.70 -6.90
N PHE A 214 -6.26 -18.63 -6.38
CA PHE A 214 -7.11 -17.69 -7.12
C PHE A 214 -6.30 -16.95 -8.19
N ALA A 215 -5.19 -16.32 -7.81
CA ALA A 215 -4.31 -15.59 -8.72
C ALA A 215 -3.81 -16.50 -9.85
N GLN A 216 -3.32 -17.70 -9.55
CA GLN A 216 -2.90 -18.67 -10.57
C GLN A 216 -4.04 -19.15 -11.46
N GLU A 217 -5.27 -19.22 -10.95
CA GLU A 217 -6.43 -19.58 -11.76
C GLU A 217 -6.82 -18.42 -12.68
N ILE A 218 -6.79 -17.16 -12.23
CA ILE A 218 -7.12 -15.99 -13.05
C ILE A 218 -6.01 -15.65 -14.06
N ALA A 219 -4.74 -15.61 -13.63
CA ALA A 219 -3.57 -15.27 -14.44
C ALA A 219 -3.52 -15.98 -15.79
N ALA A 220 -3.88 -17.26 -15.77
CA ALA A 220 -3.80 -18.14 -16.92
C ALA A 220 -4.84 -17.81 -18.00
N TYR A 221 -5.92 -17.12 -17.64
CA TYR A 221 -7.12 -16.98 -18.47
C TYR A 221 -7.60 -15.54 -18.64
N PHE A 222 -6.81 -14.59 -18.14
CA PHE A 222 -7.15 -13.18 -18.04
C PHE A 222 -6.22 -12.32 -18.89
N PRO A 223 -6.75 -11.56 -19.88
CA PRO A 223 -5.92 -10.72 -20.75
C PRO A 223 -5.40 -9.43 -20.12
N GLY A 224 -5.89 -9.00 -18.96
CA GLY A 224 -5.52 -7.72 -18.34
C GLY A 224 -4.39 -7.77 -17.31
N GLY A 225 -3.95 -6.58 -16.87
CA GLY A 225 -3.01 -6.41 -15.74
C GLY A 225 -1.53 -6.62 -16.07
N GLY A 226 -1.12 -6.55 -17.35
CA GLY A 226 0.24 -6.81 -17.78
C GLY A 226 0.97 -5.64 -18.44
N LYS A 227 2.29 -5.78 -18.60
CA LYS A 227 3.14 -4.87 -19.38
C LYS A 227 3.25 -5.35 -20.82
N CYS A 228 3.02 -4.44 -21.78
CA CYS A 228 3.23 -4.76 -23.20
C CYS A 228 4.68 -5.13 -23.49
N ILE A 229 4.87 -6.15 -24.32
CA ILE A 229 6.18 -6.45 -24.93
C ILE A 229 6.45 -5.35 -25.95
N ASP A 230 7.56 -4.63 -25.79
CA ASP A 230 7.98 -3.48 -26.61
C ASP A 230 6.87 -2.46 -26.90
N SER A 231 6.01 -2.19 -25.91
CA SER A 231 4.87 -1.25 -26.02
C SER A 231 3.79 -1.64 -27.06
N ALA A 232 3.80 -2.88 -27.56
CA ALA A 232 2.90 -3.34 -28.62
C ALA A 232 2.05 -4.55 -28.18
N CYS A 233 1.20 -4.37 -27.15
CA CYS A 233 0.36 -5.45 -26.59
C CYS A 233 -0.47 -6.20 -27.65
N GLY A 234 -1.09 -5.46 -28.58
CA GLY A 234 -1.95 -6.05 -29.61
C GLY A 234 -1.21 -6.87 -30.66
N ILE A 235 0.12 -6.73 -30.78
CA ILE A 235 0.90 -7.35 -31.86
C ILE A 235 1.88 -8.38 -31.30
N LEU A 236 2.58 -8.03 -30.21
CA LEU A 236 3.61 -8.86 -29.61
C LEU A 236 3.11 -9.63 -28.38
N GLY A 237 2.05 -9.11 -27.73
CA GLY A 237 1.53 -9.63 -26.48
C GLY A 237 2.05 -8.88 -25.24
N TRP A 238 1.91 -9.50 -24.07
CA TRP A 238 2.16 -8.86 -22.78
C TRP A 238 2.68 -9.84 -21.73
N ARG A 239 3.22 -9.30 -20.65
CA ARG A 239 3.61 -10.03 -19.45
C ARG A 239 2.71 -9.62 -18.30
N SER A 240 1.94 -10.56 -17.79
CA SER A 240 1.08 -10.35 -16.62
C SER A 240 1.76 -10.87 -15.36
N PHE A 241 1.49 -10.24 -14.23
CA PHE A 241 2.09 -10.60 -12.94
C PHE A 241 0.97 -10.90 -11.95
N TRP A 242 0.71 -12.17 -11.73
CA TRP A 242 -0.33 -12.66 -10.83
C TRP A 242 0.30 -13.77 -9.99
N ASP A 243 1.12 -13.39 -9.01
CA ASP A 243 2.11 -14.21 -8.27
C ASP A 243 3.37 -14.55 -9.10
N GLU A 244 3.22 -15.17 -10.27
CA GLU A 244 4.32 -15.48 -11.19
C GLU A 244 4.17 -14.71 -12.52
N GLU A 245 5.28 -14.42 -13.21
CA GLU A 245 5.26 -13.79 -14.53
C GLU A 245 4.69 -14.77 -15.56
N VAL A 246 3.59 -14.37 -16.22
CA VAL A 246 2.98 -15.09 -17.32
C VAL A 246 3.17 -14.28 -18.59
N GLU A 247 3.96 -14.82 -19.52
CA GLU A 247 4.16 -14.24 -20.85
C GLU A 247 3.07 -14.73 -21.79
N SER A 248 2.34 -13.80 -22.40
CA SER A 248 1.33 -14.03 -23.43
C SER A 248 1.85 -13.50 -24.76
N LYS A 249 1.82 -14.33 -25.80
CA LYS A 249 2.24 -13.99 -27.17
C LYS A 249 1.06 -14.07 -28.12
N CYS A 250 0.93 -13.10 -29.02
CA CYS A 250 -0.10 -13.16 -30.04
C CYS A 250 0.10 -14.35 -30.97
N VAL A 251 -0.98 -15.01 -31.36
CA VAL A 251 -0.94 -16.11 -32.35
C VAL A 251 -0.69 -15.57 -33.76
N SER A 252 -1.05 -14.31 -34.00
CA SER A 252 -0.83 -13.54 -35.24
C SER A 252 -0.49 -12.09 -34.88
N ASP A 253 -0.39 -11.20 -35.86
CA ASP A 253 -0.12 -9.77 -35.65
C ASP A 253 -1.28 -9.00 -34.97
N ASP A 254 -2.30 -9.71 -34.48
CA ASP A 254 -3.43 -9.15 -33.75
C ASP A 254 -3.96 -10.12 -32.67
N CYS A 255 -3.49 -9.94 -31.44
CA CYS A 255 -3.95 -10.67 -30.27
C CYS A 255 -5.46 -10.53 -30.04
N PHE A 256 -6.03 -9.34 -30.27
CA PHE A 256 -7.39 -9.02 -29.87
C PHE A 256 -8.43 -9.41 -30.92
N SER A 257 -7.99 -9.72 -32.15
CA SER A 257 -8.84 -10.35 -33.15
C SER A 257 -8.68 -11.86 -33.27
N VAL A 258 -7.50 -12.42 -32.95
CA VAL A 258 -7.24 -13.86 -33.18
C VAL A 258 -7.06 -14.65 -31.88
N GLY A 259 -6.44 -14.03 -30.88
CA GLY A 259 -6.07 -14.66 -29.62
C GLY A 259 -4.55 -14.78 -29.43
N TRP A 260 -4.18 -15.43 -28.34
CA TRP A 260 -2.80 -15.49 -27.84
C TRP A 260 -2.50 -16.84 -27.19
N GLU A 261 -1.22 -17.12 -26.98
CA GLU A 261 -0.74 -18.24 -26.17
C GLU A 261 -0.04 -17.71 -24.92
N SER A 262 -0.40 -18.24 -23.76
CA SER A 262 0.19 -17.87 -22.48
C SER A 262 1.04 -19.01 -21.91
N ALA A 263 2.27 -18.72 -21.53
CA ALA A 263 3.15 -19.63 -20.81
C ALA A 263 2.86 -19.53 -19.31
N THR A 264 2.06 -20.46 -18.76
CA THR A 264 1.66 -20.45 -17.35
C THR A 264 2.42 -21.51 -16.54
N PRO A 265 2.49 -21.38 -15.19
CA PRO A 265 3.13 -22.39 -14.34
C PRO A 265 2.48 -23.77 -14.43
N LYS A 266 1.20 -23.84 -14.83
CA LYS A 266 0.44 -25.08 -15.01
C LYS A 266 0.57 -25.66 -16.43
N GLY A 267 1.30 -24.98 -17.32
CA GLY A 267 1.48 -25.34 -18.73
C GLY A 267 0.96 -24.25 -19.70
N PRO A 268 1.14 -24.45 -21.02
CA PRO A 268 0.66 -23.51 -22.01
C PRO A 268 -0.87 -23.44 -22.02
N VAL A 269 -1.40 -22.23 -22.23
CA VAL A 269 -2.82 -21.96 -22.44
C VAL A 269 -2.99 -21.30 -23.79
N SER A 270 -3.88 -21.84 -24.63
CA SER A 270 -4.24 -21.23 -25.91
C SER A 270 -5.56 -20.49 -25.76
N THR A 271 -5.58 -19.22 -26.12
CA THR A 271 -6.76 -18.36 -26.09
C THR A 271 -7.17 -17.96 -27.50
N ARG A 272 -8.47 -17.98 -27.78
CA ARG A 272 -9.07 -17.60 -29.07
C ARG A 272 -10.21 -16.61 -28.84
N CYS A 273 -10.28 -15.59 -29.67
CA CYS A 273 -11.39 -14.63 -29.63
C CYS A 273 -12.69 -15.27 -30.13
N ILE A 274 -13.79 -14.90 -29.50
CA ILE A 274 -15.13 -15.22 -29.99
C ILE A 274 -15.43 -14.23 -31.13
N ASP A 275 -15.92 -14.76 -32.26
CA ASP A 275 -16.27 -13.97 -33.46
C ASP A 275 -15.20 -12.96 -33.93
N SER A 276 -13.93 -13.30 -33.68
CA SER A 276 -12.75 -12.46 -33.98
C SER A 276 -12.70 -11.12 -33.27
N ASP A 277 -13.36 -10.98 -32.12
CA ASP A 277 -13.30 -9.79 -31.28
C ASP A 277 -13.25 -10.14 -29.79
N CYS A 278 -12.04 -10.20 -29.23
CA CYS A 278 -11.85 -10.49 -27.81
C CYS A 278 -12.35 -9.37 -26.89
N LEU A 279 -12.38 -8.12 -27.36
CA LEU A 279 -12.71 -6.96 -26.52
C LEU A 279 -14.21 -6.64 -26.55
N GLY A 280 -14.92 -7.04 -27.61
CA GLY A 280 -16.37 -6.96 -27.72
C GLY A 280 -17.11 -8.23 -27.31
N GLU A 281 -16.69 -9.40 -27.79
CA GLU A 281 -17.44 -10.65 -27.65
C GLU A 281 -16.88 -11.57 -26.55
N GLY A 282 -15.61 -11.38 -26.22
CA GLY A 282 -14.87 -12.17 -25.26
C GLY A 282 -14.04 -13.29 -25.91
N TRP A 283 -13.65 -14.28 -25.12
CA TRP A 283 -12.65 -15.26 -25.53
C TRP A 283 -12.89 -16.64 -24.95
N LYS A 284 -12.25 -17.63 -25.55
CA LYS A 284 -12.18 -19.01 -25.06
C LYS A 284 -10.73 -19.41 -24.86
N SER A 285 -10.38 -19.78 -23.65
CA SER A 285 -9.04 -20.23 -23.30
C SER A 285 -9.03 -21.70 -22.93
N THR A 286 -8.09 -22.47 -23.47
CA THR A 286 -7.98 -23.91 -23.24
C THR A 286 -6.55 -24.26 -22.81
N GLY A 287 -6.43 -24.98 -21.70
CA GLY A 287 -5.15 -25.50 -21.20
C GLY A 287 -5.34 -26.77 -20.39
N LYS A 288 -4.30 -27.20 -19.66
CA LYS A 288 -4.33 -28.42 -18.84
C LYS A 288 -5.47 -28.43 -17.81
N GLY A 289 -5.85 -27.25 -17.30
CA GLY A 289 -6.94 -27.09 -16.35
C GLY A 289 -8.35 -27.19 -16.96
N GLY A 290 -8.49 -27.34 -18.28
CA GLY A 290 -9.77 -27.33 -18.99
C GLY A 290 -9.97 -26.05 -19.80
N THR A 291 -11.23 -25.83 -20.19
CA THR A 291 -11.65 -24.68 -20.99
C THR A 291 -12.36 -23.64 -20.14
N TRP A 292 -11.98 -22.38 -20.34
CA TRP A 292 -12.61 -21.19 -19.80
C TRP A 292 -13.24 -20.38 -20.91
N VAL A 293 -14.34 -19.71 -20.58
CA VAL A 293 -15.03 -18.79 -21.49
C VAL A 293 -15.16 -17.45 -20.79
N GLY A 294 -14.47 -16.44 -21.30
CA GLY A 294 -14.66 -15.04 -20.97
C GLY A 294 -15.74 -14.44 -21.87
N LYS A 295 -16.67 -13.68 -21.30
CA LYS A 295 -17.67 -12.89 -22.03
C LYS A 295 -17.61 -11.46 -21.54
N CYS A 296 -17.55 -10.50 -22.45
CA CYS A 296 -17.62 -9.10 -22.08
C CYS A 296 -18.98 -8.77 -21.47
N ASN A 297 -18.97 -7.93 -20.43
CA ASN A 297 -20.18 -7.32 -19.93
C ASN A 297 -20.53 -6.17 -20.89
N ASP A 298 -21.80 -6.03 -21.27
CA ASP A 298 -22.26 -4.94 -22.16
C ASP A 298 -21.43 -4.75 -23.44
N GLU A 299 -20.92 -5.84 -24.02
CA GLU A 299 -20.10 -5.85 -25.25
C GLU A 299 -18.83 -4.98 -25.17
N ASP A 300 -18.36 -4.66 -23.96
CA ASP A 300 -17.14 -3.88 -23.77
C ASP A 300 -16.36 -4.40 -22.54
N CYS A 301 -15.42 -5.30 -22.83
CA CYS A 301 -14.55 -5.85 -21.79
C CYS A 301 -13.71 -4.77 -21.10
N GLY A 302 -13.30 -3.72 -21.82
CA GLY A 302 -12.38 -2.70 -21.29
C GLY A 302 -13.02 -1.80 -20.24
N PHE A 303 -14.29 -1.45 -20.44
CA PHE A 303 -15.01 -0.50 -19.58
C PHE A 303 -16.02 -1.15 -18.63
N SER A 304 -16.73 -2.17 -19.10
CA SER A 304 -17.78 -2.84 -18.32
C SER A 304 -17.28 -4.11 -17.61
N GLY A 305 -16.05 -4.53 -17.92
CA GLY A 305 -15.46 -5.76 -17.43
C GLY A 305 -16.01 -7.00 -18.14
N TRP A 306 -15.86 -8.18 -17.54
CA TRP A 306 -16.23 -9.44 -18.16
C TRP A 306 -16.57 -10.52 -17.14
N THR A 307 -17.26 -11.56 -17.59
CA THR A 307 -17.51 -12.77 -16.81
C THR A 307 -16.69 -13.94 -17.35
N VAL A 308 -15.88 -14.58 -16.50
CA VAL A 308 -15.07 -15.75 -16.85
C VAL A 308 -15.67 -17.01 -16.23
N LYS A 309 -16.01 -18.01 -17.05
CA LYS A 309 -16.68 -19.25 -16.59
C LYS A 309 -15.85 -20.50 -16.86
N LYS A 310 -15.91 -21.45 -15.93
CA LYS A 310 -15.46 -22.83 -16.08
C LYS A 310 -16.41 -23.78 -15.35
N GLY A 311 -17.17 -24.55 -16.12
CA GLY A 311 -18.24 -25.39 -15.56
C GLY A 311 -19.27 -24.52 -14.82
N SER A 312 -19.51 -24.83 -13.55
CA SER A 312 -20.40 -24.04 -12.67
C SER A 312 -19.71 -22.85 -12.00
N LYS A 313 -18.38 -22.73 -12.09
CA LYS A 313 -17.64 -21.59 -11.52
C LYS A 313 -17.76 -20.40 -12.46
N ALA A 314 -18.10 -19.24 -11.92
CA ALA A 314 -18.09 -17.97 -12.63
C ALA A 314 -17.36 -16.93 -11.79
N TYR A 315 -16.47 -16.18 -12.42
CA TYR A 315 -15.84 -14.98 -11.88
C TYR A 315 -16.41 -13.79 -12.64
N VAL A 316 -16.99 -12.82 -11.93
CA VAL A 316 -17.47 -11.58 -12.54
C VAL A 316 -16.46 -10.50 -12.23
N VAL A 317 -15.91 -9.87 -13.26
CA VAL A 317 -14.94 -8.80 -13.14
C VAL A 317 -15.58 -7.51 -13.61
N THR A 318 -15.48 -6.46 -12.80
CA THR A 318 -15.91 -5.11 -13.16
C THR A 318 -14.75 -4.12 -12.96
N THR A 319 -14.80 -3.02 -13.70
CA THR A 319 -13.74 -1.99 -13.76
C THR A 319 -14.32 -0.63 -13.39
N PRO A 320 -14.57 -0.36 -12.09
CA PRO A 320 -15.24 0.88 -11.66
C PRO A 320 -14.45 2.15 -12.02
N ASP A 321 -13.12 2.08 -12.07
CA ASP A 321 -12.23 3.25 -12.18
C ASP A 321 -11.37 3.22 -13.45
N GLU A 322 -11.99 3.08 -14.63
CA GLU A 322 -11.29 3.10 -15.93
C GLU A 322 -10.09 2.11 -15.99
N GLY A 323 -10.23 0.94 -15.35
CA GLY A 323 -9.22 -0.12 -15.35
C GLY A 323 -8.07 0.05 -14.35
N ARG A 324 -8.14 1.00 -13.42
CA ARG A 324 -7.16 1.11 -12.30
C ARG A 324 -7.39 0.08 -11.20
N THR A 325 -8.64 -0.31 -11.02
CA THR A 325 -9.10 -1.28 -10.02
C THR A 325 -9.99 -2.28 -10.71
N TYR A 326 -9.83 -3.56 -10.38
CA TYR A 326 -10.74 -4.62 -10.82
C TYR A 326 -11.46 -5.18 -9.60
N MET A 327 -12.78 -5.20 -9.63
CA MET A 327 -13.58 -5.89 -8.63
C MET A 327 -13.90 -7.29 -9.17
N VAL A 328 -13.47 -8.33 -8.47
CA VAL A 328 -13.67 -9.71 -8.88
C VAL A 328 -14.60 -10.41 -7.88
N LYS A 329 -15.81 -10.74 -8.33
CA LYS A 329 -16.70 -11.62 -7.58
C LYS A 329 -16.40 -13.07 -7.91
N ALA A 330 -15.93 -13.83 -6.93
CA ALA A 330 -15.56 -15.23 -7.08
C ALA A 330 -16.77 -16.19 -6.94
N PRO A 331 -16.64 -17.47 -7.35
CA PRO A 331 -17.72 -18.46 -7.28
C PRO A 331 -18.26 -18.73 -5.87
N ASN A 332 -17.47 -18.44 -4.83
CA ASN A 332 -17.88 -18.56 -3.42
C ASN A 332 -18.55 -17.28 -2.88
N ASN A 333 -18.96 -16.36 -3.77
CA ASN A 333 -19.54 -15.04 -3.51
C ASN A 333 -18.61 -14.00 -2.88
N LYS A 334 -17.37 -14.34 -2.51
CA LYS A 334 -16.37 -13.36 -2.05
C LYS A 334 -16.11 -12.31 -3.13
N ASN A 335 -15.86 -11.08 -2.69
CA ASN A 335 -15.51 -9.97 -3.56
C ASN A 335 -14.05 -9.60 -3.32
N TYR A 336 -13.26 -9.57 -4.38
CA TYR A 336 -11.86 -9.17 -4.31
C TYR A 336 -11.68 -7.82 -5.00
N GLU A 337 -11.01 -6.89 -4.35
CA GLU A 337 -10.49 -5.70 -4.99
C GLU A 337 -9.05 -5.96 -5.43
N CYS A 338 -8.83 -6.00 -6.74
CA CYS A 338 -7.54 -6.27 -7.36
C CYS A 338 -6.96 -4.98 -7.93
N LYS A 339 -5.81 -4.54 -7.39
CA LYS A 339 -5.10 -3.33 -7.82
C LYS A 339 -3.72 -3.70 -8.37
N PRO A 340 -3.22 -3.01 -9.41
CA PRO A 340 -1.83 -3.09 -9.78
C PRO A 340 -0.95 -2.68 -8.60
N ARG A 341 0.01 -3.52 -8.21
CA ARG A 341 0.95 -3.21 -7.13
C ARG A 341 1.76 -1.97 -7.51
N ALA A 342 1.66 -0.92 -6.70
CA ALA A 342 2.40 0.32 -6.91
C ALA A 342 3.91 0.05 -6.92
N GLN A 343 4.62 0.64 -7.89
CA GLN A 343 6.04 0.39 -8.07
C GLN A 343 6.85 1.05 -6.94
N SER A 344 7.63 0.28 -6.19
CA SER A 344 8.75 0.82 -5.42
C SER A 344 9.91 1.17 -6.38
N GLY A 345 9.80 2.30 -7.08
CA GLY A 345 10.93 3.05 -7.66
C GLY A 345 11.73 2.46 -8.85
N LYS A 346 11.44 1.27 -9.39
CA LYS A 346 12.29 0.63 -10.44
C LYS A 346 11.63 0.21 -11.76
N GLY A 347 10.44 0.71 -12.11
CA GLY A 347 9.95 0.63 -13.51
C GLY A 347 9.43 -0.74 -13.98
N ILE A 348 9.18 -1.68 -13.08
CA ILE A 348 8.55 -2.98 -13.36
C ILE A 348 7.21 -3.02 -12.59
N LEU A 349 6.09 -3.26 -13.27
CA LEU A 349 4.80 -3.50 -12.62
C LEU A 349 4.91 -4.79 -11.79
N ALA A 350 4.67 -4.69 -10.48
CA ALA A 350 5.11 -5.69 -9.51
C ALA A 350 4.05 -6.76 -9.15
N GLY A 351 3.02 -6.93 -9.96
CA GLY A 351 1.90 -7.83 -9.63
C GLY A 351 0.56 -7.12 -9.62
N MET A 352 -0.50 -7.93 -9.53
CA MET A 352 -1.81 -7.53 -9.05
C MET A 352 -1.95 -7.97 -7.59
N ASP A 353 -2.31 -7.04 -6.70
CA ASP A 353 -2.68 -7.33 -5.32
C ASP A 353 -4.20 -7.41 -5.24
N CYS A 354 -4.71 -8.60 -4.93
CA CYS A 354 -6.14 -8.85 -4.73
C CYS A 354 -6.42 -9.02 -3.24
N VAL A 355 -7.21 -8.13 -2.67
CA VAL A 355 -7.65 -8.20 -1.27
C VAL A 355 -9.14 -8.54 -1.23
N ASP A 356 -9.52 -9.41 -0.31
CA ASP A 356 -10.94 -9.68 -0.02
C ASP A 356 -11.54 -8.43 0.64
N VAL A 357 -12.67 -7.93 0.13
CA VAL A 357 -13.29 -6.66 0.58
C VAL A 357 -14.66 -6.83 1.22
N GLU A 358 -14.99 -8.06 1.65
CA GLU A 358 -16.22 -8.36 2.41
C GLU A 358 -16.09 -8.15 3.93
#